data_AF-A0A7V9L110-F1
#
_entry.id   AF-A0A7V9L110-F1
#
_cell.length_a   1.000
_cell.length_b   1.000
_cell.length_c   1.000
_cell.angle_alpha   90.00
_cell.angle_beta   90.00
_cell.angle_gamma   90.00
#
_symmetry.space_group_name_H-M   'P 1'
#
loop_
_entity.id
_entity.type
_entity.pdbx_description
1 polymer ?
#
loop_
_entity_poly.entity_id
_entity_poly.type
_entity_poly.pdbx_seq_one_letter_code
_entity_poly.pdbx_strand_id
1 'polypeptide(L)'
;MKTSIEELPENRVRLEVEVPEGDVKHAFEHAASDLAGSVKIPGFRKGHAPLPVVVARVGREALWEEAFRGHIDSWFWNAAVSSGVRPVASPEIEPGDCPDDGSPFNFTATVDVMPTPEVGDWRGLEVPA
;
A
#
# COMPACT_ATOMS: atom_id res chain seq x y z
N MET A 1 -3.43 -2.28 -11.20
CA MET A 1 -2.19 -2.00 -10.45
C MET A 1 -1.00 -2.41 -11.31
N LYS A 2 -0.06 -1.51 -11.53
CA LYS A 2 1.17 -1.79 -12.27
C LYS A 2 2.32 -1.76 -11.27
N THR A 3 3.17 -2.78 -11.30
CA THR A 3 4.28 -2.94 -10.36
C THR A 3 5.58 -3.01 -11.12
N SER A 4 6.52 -2.11 -10.81
CA SER A 4 7.91 -2.18 -11.26
C SER A 4 8.78 -2.68 -10.12
N ILE A 5 9.70 -3.60 -10.44
CA ILE A 5 10.58 -4.25 -9.47
C ILE A 5 12.01 -3.83 -9.83
N GLU A 6 12.71 -3.24 -8.87
CA GLU A 6 14.13 -2.93 -8.97
C GLU A 6 14.88 -3.70 -7.87
N GLU A 7 15.81 -4.57 -8.28
CA GLU A 7 16.65 -5.35 -7.36
C GLU A 7 17.81 -4.49 -6.88
N LEU A 8 17.91 -4.32 -5.56
CA LEU A 8 18.95 -3.56 -4.89
C LEU A 8 20.01 -4.50 -4.27
N PRO A 9 21.24 -4.01 -4.03
CA PRO A 9 22.25 -4.76 -3.29
C PRO A 9 21.75 -5.13 -1.88
N GLU A 10 22.33 -6.19 -1.30
CA GLU A 10 22.00 -6.71 0.04
C GLU A 10 20.65 -7.45 0.18
N ASN A 11 20.13 -8.02 -0.92
CA ASN A 11 18.81 -8.69 -0.96
C ASN A 11 17.67 -7.73 -0.64
N ARG A 12 17.77 -6.49 -1.13
CA ARG A 12 16.70 -5.52 -1.06
C ARG A 12 15.99 -5.45 -2.41
N VAL A 13 14.69 -5.23 -2.37
CA VAL A 13 13.87 -5.01 -3.56
C VAL A 13 13.12 -3.72 -3.37
N ARG A 14 13.26 -2.81 -4.33
CA ARG A 14 12.46 -1.61 -4.46
C ARG A 14 11.27 -1.92 -5.36
N LEU A 15 10.07 -1.78 -4.81
CA LEU A 15 8.81 -1.91 -5.52
C LEU A 15 8.24 -0.52 -5.79
N GLU A 16 8.13 -0.16 -7.06
CA GLU A 16 7.35 1.00 -7.47
C GLU A 16 5.96 0.54 -7.86
N VAL A 17 4.96 1.01 -7.12
CA VAL A 17 3.57 0.58 -7.29
C VAL A 17 2.75 1.75 -7.81
N GLU A 18 2.14 1.56 -8.98
CA GLU A 18 1.16 2.46 -9.55
C GLU A 18 -0.25 1.91 -9.29
N VAL A 19 -0.97 2.62 -8.43
CA VAL A 19 -2.35 2.36 -8.05
C VAL A 19 -3.26 3.11 -9.02
N PRO A 20 -4.18 2.42 -9.73
CA PRO A 20 -5.06 3.06 -10.71
C PRO A 20 -6.11 3.94 -10.02
N GLU A 21 -6.65 4.91 -10.76
CA GLU A 21 -7.68 5.87 -10.28
C GLU A 21 -8.89 5.19 -9.61
N GLY A 22 -9.28 4.00 -10.07
CA GLY A 22 -10.44 3.28 -9.54
C GLY A 22 -10.23 2.80 -8.11
N ASP A 23 -9.03 2.29 -7.81
CA ASP A 23 -8.66 1.82 -6.47
C ASP A 23 -8.46 3.02 -5.52
N VAL A 24 -7.91 4.12 -6.04
CA VAL A 24 -7.79 5.39 -5.30
C VAL A 24 -9.18 5.93 -4.93
N LYS A 25 -10.10 5.99 -5.89
CA LYS A 25 -11.48 6.44 -5.64
C LYS A 25 -12.19 5.57 -4.61
N HIS A 26 -12.02 4.25 -4.69
CA HIS A 26 -12.57 3.33 -3.71
C HIS A 26 -12.03 3.61 -2.29
N ALA A 27 -10.73 3.90 -2.17
CA ALA A 27 -10.13 4.28 -0.90
C ALA A 27 -10.69 5.60 -0.35
N PHE A 28 -10.92 6.60 -1.21
CA PHE A 28 -11.58 7.85 -0.83
C PHE A 28 -13.03 7.63 -0.33
N GLU A 29 -13.80 6.77 -0.99
CA GLU A 29 -15.17 6.44 -0.58
C GLU A 29 -15.21 5.72 0.78
N HIS A 30 -14.30 4.77 0.99
CA HIS A 30 -14.14 4.08 2.28
C HIS A 30 -13.76 5.04 3.40
N ALA A 31 -12.72 5.85 3.19
CA ALA A 31 -12.27 6.84 4.16
C ALA A 31 -13.38 7.84 4.52
N ALA A 32 -14.19 8.26 3.55
CA ALA A 32 -15.30 9.17 3.79
C ALA A 32 -16.39 8.53 4.65
N SER A 33 -16.66 7.24 4.46
CA SER A 33 -17.58 6.47 5.30
C SER A 33 -17.06 6.35 6.74
N ASP A 34 -15.78 6.03 6.91
CA ASP A 34 -15.15 5.88 8.23
C ASP A 34 -15.13 7.22 8.99
N LEU A 35 -14.80 8.31 8.29
CA LEU A 35 -14.85 9.68 8.82
C LEU A 35 -16.28 10.14 9.13
N ALA A 36 -17.28 9.75 8.33
CA ALA A 36 -18.69 10.03 8.66
C ALA A 36 -19.11 9.37 9.98
N GLY A 37 -18.53 8.20 10.29
CA GLY A 37 -18.71 7.50 11.55
C GLY A 37 -18.03 8.19 12.73
N SER A 38 -16.89 8.86 12.54
CA SER A 38 -16.15 9.50 13.63
C SER A 38 -16.55 10.96 13.87
N VAL A 39 -16.86 11.72 12.81
CA VAL A 39 -17.13 13.16 12.85
C VAL A 39 -18.60 13.48 13.12
N LYS A 40 -18.85 14.45 14.02
CA LYS A 40 -20.19 14.98 14.27
C LYS A 40 -20.51 16.10 13.27
N ILE A 41 -21.32 15.78 12.26
CA ILE A 41 -21.77 16.76 11.26
C ILE A 41 -23.11 17.35 11.71
N PRO A 42 -23.21 18.68 11.94
CA PRO A 42 -24.47 19.33 12.30
C PRO A 42 -25.57 19.05 11.26
N GLY A 43 -26.77 18.70 11.72
CA GLY A 43 -27.91 18.38 10.85
C GLY A 43 -28.03 16.91 10.43
N PHE A 44 -26.98 16.10 10.61
CA PHE A 44 -27.01 14.67 10.30
C PHE A 44 -26.79 13.81 11.55
N ARG A 45 -27.44 12.64 11.60
CA ARG A 45 -27.12 11.63 12.61
C ARG A 45 -25.70 11.12 12.34
N LYS A 46 -24.92 10.90 13.39
CA LYS A 46 -23.57 10.32 13.33
C LYS A 46 -23.55 9.09 12.41
N GLY A 47 -22.64 9.04 11.44
CA GLY A 47 -22.53 7.97 10.44
C GLY A 47 -23.46 8.08 9.22
N HIS A 48 -24.40 9.03 9.18
CA HIS A 48 -25.41 9.12 8.10
C HIS A 48 -25.37 10.46 7.35
N ALA A 49 -24.22 11.13 7.34
CA ALA A 49 -24.02 12.30 6.49
C ALA A 49 -23.71 11.86 5.05
N PRO A 50 -24.27 12.51 4.02
CA PRO A 50 -23.90 12.28 2.63
C PRO A 50 -22.42 12.55 2.37
N LEU A 51 -21.78 11.71 1.55
CA LEU A 51 -20.35 11.83 1.17
C LEU A 51 -19.92 13.27 0.81
N PRO A 52 -20.64 14.02 -0.05
CA PRO A 52 -20.21 15.37 -0.44
C PRO A 52 -20.09 16.34 0.75
N VAL A 53 -20.92 16.15 1.79
CA VAL A 53 -20.93 17.00 2.99
C VAL A 53 -19.73 16.66 3.89
N VAL A 54 -19.35 15.39 3.96
CA VAL A 54 -18.18 14.92 4.72
C VAL A 54 -16.91 15.49 4.10
N VAL A 55 -16.75 15.36 2.78
CA VAL A 55 -15.59 15.88 2.04
C VAL A 55 -15.44 17.39 2.22
N ALA A 56 -16.54 18.14 2.10
CA ALA A 56 -16.53 19.59 2.26
C ALA A 56 -16.15 20.04 3.69
N ARG A 57 -16.39 19.21 4.70
CA ARG A 57 -16.15 19.55 6.11
C ARG A 57 -14.77 19.15 6.62
N VAL A 58 -14.31 17.95 6.23
CA VAL A 58 -13.04 17.37 6.66
C VAL A 58 -11.88 17.91 5.83
N GLY A 59 -12.13 18.24 4.56
CA GLY A 59 -11.10 18.62 3.62
C GLY A 59 -10.46 17.40 2.95
N ARG A 60 -9.95 17.61 1.73
CA ARG A 60 -9.39 16.54 0.89
C ARG A 60 -8.14 15.91 1.48
N GLU A 61 -7.31 16.69 2.17
CA GLU A 61 -6.04 16.24 2.75
C GLU A 61 -6.24 15.26 3.91
N ALA A 62 -7.11 15.59 4.87
CA ALA A 62 -7.42 14.67 5.98
C ALA A 62 -8.16 13.40 5.49
N LEU A 63 -8.95 13.51 4.42
CA LEU A 63 -9.57 12.35 3.78
C LEU A 63 -8.52 11.46 3.10
N TRP A 64 -7.52 12.06 2.46
CA TRP A 64 -6.40 11.34 1.86
C TRP A 64 -5.56 10.64 2.91
N GLU A 65 -5.23 11.28 4.03
CA GLU A 65 -4.49 10.63 5.12
C GLU A 65 -5.21 9.39 5.65
N GLU A 66 -6.53 9.48 5.83
CA GLU A 66 -7.35 8.36 6.28
C GLU A 66 -7.37 7.23 5.24
N ALA A 67 -7.58 7.58 3.96
CA ALA A 67 -7.58 6.63 2.85
C ALA A 67 -6.22 5.93 2.72
N PHE A 68 -5.13 6.71 2.77
CA PHE A 68 -3.77 6.22 2.70
C PHE A 68 -3.49 5.25 3.84
N ARG A 69 -3.79 5.63 5.09
CA ARG A 69 -3.59 4.77 6.26
C ARG A 69 -4.38 3.46 6.18
N GLY A 70 -5.60 3.49 5.67
CA GLY A 70 -6.45 2.30 5.56
C GLY A 70 -6.05 1.35 4.43
N HIS A 71 -5.47 1.87 3.34
CA HIS A 71 -5.27 1.11 2.11
C HIS A 71 -3.81 0.83 1.74
N ILE A 72 -2.83 1.53 2.33
CA ILE A 72 -1.41 1.39 1.97
C ILE A 72 -0.90 -0.05 2.15
N ASP A 73 -1.21 -0.67 3.28
CA ASP A 73 -0.80 -2.06 3.57
C ASP A 73 -1.40 -3.03 2.54
N SER A 74 -2.69 -2.85 2.23
CA SER A 74 -3.40 -3.68 1.26
C SER A 74 -2.81 -3.54 -0.15
N TRP A 75 -2.52 -2.30 -0.59
CA TRP A 75 -1.90 -2.05 -1.89
C TRP A 75 -0.50 -2.65 -1.96
N PHE A 76 0.30 -2.49 -0.90
CA PHE A 76 1.61 -3.11 -0.81
C PHE A 76 1.55 -4.64 -0.91
N TRP A 77 0.68 -5.30 -0.13
CA TRP A 77 0.55 -6.75 -0.15
C TRP A 77 0.05 -7.28 -1.51
N ASN A 78 -0.91 -6.59 -2.12
CA ASN A 78 -1.38 -6.94 -3.47
C ASN A 78 -0.24 -6.83 -4.50
N ALA A 79 0.58 -5.77 -4.42
CA ALA A 79 1.74 -5.60 -5.29
C ALA A 79 2.82 -6.67 -5.05
N ALA A 80 3.12 -6.99 -3.78
CA ALA A 80 4.08 -8.04 -3.41
C ALA A 80 3.64 -9.42 -3.93
N VAL A 81 2.36 -9.76 -3.79
CA VAL A 81 1.80 -11.02 -4.30
C VAL A 81 1.84 -11.06 -5.83
N SER A 82 1.45 -9.98 -6.50
CA SER A 82 1.47 -9.90 -7.97
C SER A 82 2.88 -9.95 -8.56
N SER A 83 3.89 -9.49 -7.81
CA SER A 83 5.30 -9.54 -8.21
C SER A 83 6.02 -10.82 -7.77
N GLY A 84 5.38 -11.66 -6.95
CA GLY A 84 5.99 -12.87 -6.38
C GLY A 84 7.06 -12.58 -5.31
N VAL A 85 7.16 -11.33 -4.86
CA VAL A 85 8.11 -10.92 -3.82
C VAL A 85 7.62 -11.41 -2.46
N ARG A 86 8.53 -12.06 -1.73
CA ARG A 86 8.27 -12.55 -0.36
C ARG A 86 9.05 -11.68 0.62
N PRO A 87 8.44 -10.59 1.13
CA PRO A 87 9.09 -9.72 2.10
C PRO A 87 9.33 -10.48 3.42
N VAL A 88 10.51 -10.30 4.00
CA VAL A 88 10.89 -10.93 5.29
C VAL A 88 10.66 -9.97 6.47
N ALA A 89 10.65 -8.67 6.19
CA ALA A 89 10.42 -7.60 7.14
C ALA A 89 9.31 -6.65 6.65
N SER A 90 8.84 -5.78 7.53
CA SER A 90 7.93 -4.70 7.14
C SER A 90 8.60 -3.79 6.10
N PRO A 91 7.87 -3.36 5.06
CA PRO A 91 8.41 -2.45 4.06
C PRO A 91 8.73 -1.08 4.64
N GLU A 92 9.77 -0.44 4.13
CA GLU A 92 9.95 1.00 4.23
C GLU A 92 9.17 1.65 3.09
N ILE A 93 8.08 2.34 3.43
CA ILE A 93 7.17 2.95 2.45
C ILE A 93 7.48 4.44 2.36
N GLU A 94 7.84 4.88 1.15
CA GLU A 94 7.94 6.29 0.80
C GLU A 94 6.67 6.70 0.04
N PRO A 95 5.74 7.42 0.70
CA PRO A 95 4.55 7.90 0.03
C PRO A 95 4.92 8.93 -1.04
N GLY A 96 4.31 8.82 -2.21
CA GLY A 96 4.32 9.90 -3.20
C GLY A 96 3.43 11.07 -2.77
N ASP A 97 3.37 12.10 -3.63
CA ASP A 97 2.46 13.22 -3.44
C ASP A 97 0.99 12.77 -3.45
N CYS A 98 0.14 13.54 -2.77
CA CYS A 98 -1.31 13.35 -2.83
C CYS A 98 -1.75 13.46 -4.31
N PRO A 99 -2.39 12.43 -4.87
CA PRO A 99 -2.84 12.48 -6.25
C PRO A 99 -3.94 13.55 -6.41
N ASP A 100 -3.98 14.19 -7.57
CA ASP A 100 -5.13 15.00 -7.97
C ASP A 100 -6.37 14.11 -8.21
N ASP A 101 -7.55 14.74 -8.22
CA ASP A 101 -8.82 14.04 -8.45
C ASP A 101 -8.81 13.26 -9.78
N GLY A 102 -8.94 11.94 -9.70
CA GLY A 102 -8.92 11.05 -10.86
C GLY A 102 -7.52 10.69 -11.37
N SER A 103 -6.47 11.04 -10.64
CA SER A 103 -5.10 10.65 -11.00
C SER A 103 -4.71 9.32 -10.34
N PRO A 104 -3.86 8.50 -11.00
CA PRO A 104 -3.24 7.35 -10.37
C PRO A 104 -2.30 7.81 -9.23
N PHE A 105 -2.12 6.95 -8.24
CA PHE A 105 -1.20 7.18 -7.13
C PHE A 105 0.03 6.29 -7.26
N ASN A 106 1.21 6.86 -7.06
CA ASN A 106 2.48 6.14 -7.06
C ASN A 106 3.11 6.18 -5.67
N PHE A 107 3.62 5.03 -5.23
CA PHE A 107 4.45 4.97 -4.03
C PHE A 107 5.61 4.00 -4.24
N THR A 108 6.69 4.24 -3.51
CA THR A 108 7.85 3.35 -3.47
C THR A 108 7.81 2.57 -2.17
N ALA A 109 8.02 1.27 -2.23
CA ALA A 109 8.21 0.41 -1.07
C ALA A 109 9.53 -0.35 -1.18
N THR A 110 10.41 -0.19 -0.22
CA THR A 110 11.68 -0.93 -0.13
C THR A 110 11.53 -2.08 0.86
N VAL A 111 11.88 -3.29 0.44
CA VAL A 111 11.73 -4.51 1.25
C VAL A 111 12.98 -5.36 1.22
N ASP A 112 13.34 -5.93 2.36
CA ASP A 112 14.33 -7.01 2.42
C ASP A 112 13.64 -8.32 2.01
N VAL A 113 14.26 -9.05 1.08
CA VAL A 113 13.83 -10.37 0.60
C VAL A 113 14.77 -11.46 1.08
N MET A 114 14.25 -12.68 1.17
CA MET A 114 15.08 -13.81 1.57
C MET A 114 16.15 -14.07 0.49
N PRO A 115 17.44 -14.15 0.87
CA PRO A 115 18.48 -14.52 -0.08
C PRO A 115 18.18 -15.91 -0.65
N THR A 116 18.42 -16.08 -1.95
CA THR A 116 18.40 -17.41 -2.54
C THR A 116 19.62 -18.18 -2.03
N PRO A 117 19.46 -19.29 -1.30
CA PRO A 117 20.61 -20.05 -0.81
C PRO A 117 21.34 -20.69 -1.98
N GLU A 118 22.64 -20.41 -2.11
CA GLU A 118 23.51 -21.15 -3.01
C GLU A 118 23.82 -22.51 -2.39
N VAL A 119 23.37 -23.59 -3.03
CA VAL A 119 23.63 -24.95 -2.55
C VAL A 119 25.10 -25.28 -2.85
N GLY A 120 25.89 -25.46 -1.79
CA GLY A 120 27.27 -25.94 -1.92
C GLY A 120 27.34 -27.32 -2.59
N ASP A 121 28.48 -27.63 -3.21
CA ASP A 121 28.66 -28.90 -3.91
C ASP A 121 28.67 -30.07 -2.92
N TRP A 122 27.57 -30.81 -2.89
CA TRP A 122 27.32 -31.92 -1.96
C TRP A 122 27.92 -33.24 -2.45
N ARG A 123 28.46 -33.28 -3.68
CA ARG A 123 28.97 -34.52 -4.30
C ARG A 123 30.26 -35.06 -3.66
N GLY A 124 30.94 -34.26 -2.84
CA GLY A 124 32.14 -34.68 -2.10
C GLY A 124 31.88 -35.13 -0.67
N LEU A 125 30.62 -35.19 -0.22
CA LEU A 125 30.28 -35.55 1.16
C LEU A 125 30.17 -37.07 1.29
N GLU A 126 31.08 -37.68 2.06
CA GLU A 126 30.99 -39.09 2.44
C GLU A 126 30.07 -39.25 3.67
N VAL A 127 29.07 -40.13 3.57
CA VAL A 127 28.18 -40.46 4.69
C VAL A 127 28.72 -41.71 5.39
N PRO A 128 29.22 -41.62 6.64
CA PRO A 128 29.62 -42.80 7.40
C PRO A 128 28.40 -43.63 7.79
N ALA A 129 28.54 -44.95 7.72
CA ALA A 129 27.51 -45.94 8.01
C ALA A 129 27.24 -46.12 9.51
#